data_AF-A0AAJ1FFF6-F1
#
_entry.id   AF-A0AAJ1FFF6-F1
#
_cell.length_a   1.000
_cell.length_b   1.000
_cell.length_c   1.000
_cell.angle_alpha   90.00
_cell.angle_beta   90.00
_cell.angle_gamma   90.00
#
_symmetry.space_group_name_H-M   'P 1'
#
loop_
_entity.id
_entity.type
_entity.pdbx_description
1 polymer ?
#
loop_
_entity_poly.entity_id
_entity_poly.type
_entity_poly.pdbx_seq_one_letter_code
_entity_poly.pdbx_strand_id
1 'polypeptide(L)'
;MWLTLAFTSAALLGFYDVAKKKSLTGNAVLPVLLLNTLFSSLVFLPALLSAECGLGWFEGTVLEASPGTLHAHGLVVLKSVIVLTSWIFGYFGMKHLPITIVGPINATRPVMVLVGAMLVFGERLNACQWTGVLLALVSLFMLSRSSRREGVDFAHNVWILCIALAAVMGAVSGLYDKYIMARLDPVFVQSWYNLYQFFMMAVLTAAVWWPKRHASTPFHWSWAIPLISVFLSLADFAYLMALRDPDAMISVVSMVRRGSVVVSFACGALLFRERNLRAKAVDLILILVGMVFLWLGSR
;
A
#
# COMPACT_ATOMS: atom_id res chain seq x y z
N MET A 1 -9.88 -5.12 18.20
CA MET A 1 -8.94 -6.11 17.64
C MET A 1 -8.39 -5.66 16.29
N TRP A 2 -9.20 -5.01 15.44
CA TRP A 2 -8.76 -4.44 14.16
C TRP A 2 -7.64 -3.38 14.26
N LEU A 3 -7.58 -2.62 15.35
CA LEU A 3 -6.63 -1.53 15.49
C LEU A 3 -5.19 -1.99 15.74
N THR A 4 -5.01 -3.07 16.51
CA THR A 4 -3.70 -3.73 16.66
C THR A 4 -3.23 -4.31 15.33
N LEU A 5 -4.14 -4.89 14.54
CA LEU A 5 -3.83 -5.38 13.19
C LEU A 5 -3.43 -4.23 12.23
N ALA A 6 -4.10 -3.08 12.32
CA ALA A 6 -3.76 -1.89 11.55
C ALA A 6 -2.35 -1.36 11.90
N PHE A 7 -1.99 -1.32 13.18
CA PHE A 7 -0.64 -0.95 13.63
C PHE A 7 0.42 -1.98 13.19
N THR A 8 0.12 -3.28 13.29
CA THR A 8 0.99 -4.34 12.79
C THR A 8 1.22 -4.19 11.28
N SER A 9 0.16 -3.92 10.52
CA SER A 9 0.25 -3.62 9.08
C SER A 9 1.14 -2.41 8.81
N ALA A 10 0.99 -1.33 9.58
CA ALA A 10 1.82 -0.12 9.46
C ALA A 10 3.30 -0.42 9.76
N ALA A 11 3.59 -1.21 10.80
CA ALA A 11 4.96 -1.57 11.17
C ALA A 11 5.63 -2.43 10.09
N LEU A 12 4.94 -3.45 9.59
CA LEU A 12 5.40 -4.30 8.49
C LEU A 12 5.62 -3.51 7.20
N LEU A 13 4.73 -2.55 6.88
CA LEU A 13 4.92 -1.62 5.77
C LEU A 13 6.19 -0.77 5.93
N GLY A 14 6.54 -0.39 7.16
CA GLY A 14 7.78 0.36 7.42
C GLY A 14 9.03 -0.45 7.08
N PHE A 15 9.06 -1.73 7.45
CA PHE A 15 10.14 -2.64 7.06
C PHE A 15 10.16 -2.91 5.55
N TYR A 16 8.99 -3.04 4.93
CA TYR A 16 8.84 -3.13 3.48
C TYR A 16 9.47 -1.92 2.78
N ASP A 17 9.21 -0.69 3.24
CA ASP A 17 9.75 0.52 2.61
C ASP A 17 11.29 0.56 2.66
N VAL A 18 11.88 0.09 3.77
CA VAL A 18 13.34 -0.03 3.93
C VAL A 18 13.92 -1.08 2.97
N ALA A 19 13.32 -2.27 2.92
CA ALA A 19 13.74 -3.34 2.04
C ALA A 19 13.59 -2.95 0.56
N LYS A 20 12.50 -2.26 0.21
CA LYS A 20 12.23 -1.68 -1.12
C LYS A 20 13.26 -0.64 -1.52
N LYS A 21 13.63 0.29 -0.63
CA LYS A 21 14.69 1.27 -0.91
C LYS A 21 16.00 0.55 -1.27
N LYS A 22 16.35 -0.49 -0.51
CA LYS A 22 17.56 -1.28 -0.76
C LYS A 22 17.50 -2.09 -2.08
N SER A 23 16.35 -2.64 -2.45
CA SER A 23 16.22 -3.45 -3.68
C SER A 23 16.15 -2.63 -4.96
N LEU A 24 15.62 -1.40 -4.88
CA LEU A 24 15.41 -0.51 -6.02
C LEU A 24 16.61 0.41 -6.32
N THR A 25 17.55 0.56 -5.39
CA THR A 25 18.73 1.42 -5.60
C THR A 25 19.60 0.85 -6.73
N GLY A 26 19.60 1.51 -7.89
CA GLY A 26 20.35 1.06 -9.07
C GLY A 26 19.75 -0.16 -9.79
N ASN A 27 18.46 -0.47 -9.58
CA ASN A 27 17.83 -1.68 -10.09
C ASN A 27 16.57 -1.40 -10.93
N ALA A 28 16.21 -2.36 -11.79
CA ALA A 28 15.02 -2.28 -12.63
C ALA A 28 13.73 -2.50 -11.82
N VAL A 29 12.87 -1.49 -11.78
CA VAL A 29 11.64 -1.48 -10.96
C VAL A 29 10.64 -2.57 -11.37
N LEU A 30 10.39 -2.74 -12.68
CA LEU A 30 9.39 -3.70 -13.18
C LEU A 30 9.76 -5.16 -12.87
N PRO A 31 10.99 -5.63 -13.14
CA PRO A 31 11.43 -6.96 -12.70
C PRO A 31 11.36 -7.18 -11.20
N VAL A 32 11.73 -6.18 -10.38
CA VAL A 32 11.65 -6.29 -8.92
C VAL A 32 10.20 -6.44 -8.45
N LEU A 33 9.26 -5.71 -9.06
CA LEU A 33 7.83 -5.84 -8.74
C LEU A 33 7.26 -7.18 -9.21
N LEU A 34 7.65 -7.67 -10.38
CA LEU A 34 7.24 -8.97 -10.87
C LEU A 34 7.67 -10.07 -9.90
N LEU A 35 8.95 -10.06 -9.51
CA LEU A 35 9.47 -10.99 -8.51
C LEU A 35 8.78 -10.83 -7.17
N ASN A 36 8.47 -9.59 -6.76
CA ASN A 36 7.70 -9.35 -5.55
C ASN A 36 6.32 -10.03 -5.61
N THR A 37 5.58 -9.85 -6.70
CA THR A 37 4.26 -10.49 -6.88
C THR A 37 4.35 -12.01 -7.02
N LEU A 38 5.44 -12.52 -7.62
CA LEU A 38 5.70 -13.96 -7.72
C LEU A 38 5.89 -14.58 -6.35
N PHE A 39 6.79 -14.03 -5.53
CA PHE A 39 7.04 -14.56 -4.18
C PHE A 39 5.81 -14.39 -3.29
N SER A 40 5.07 -13.28 -3.36
CA SER A 40 3.80 -13.14 -2.65
C SER A 40 2.79 -14.21 -3.08
N SER A 41 2.69 -14.50 -4.38
CA SER A 41 1.83 -15.59 -4.88
C SER A 41 2.29 -16.95 -4.35
N LEU A 42 3.60 -17.22 -4.33
CA LEU A 42 4.15 -18.47 -3.80
C LEU A 42 3.87 -18.67 -2.31
N VAL A 43 3.91 -17.59 -1.52
CA VAL A 43 3.60 -17.64 -0.07
C VAL A 43 2.16 -18.07 0.17
N PHE A 44 1.21 -17.62 -0.67
CA PHE A 44 -0.21 -17.95 -0.53
C PHE A 44 -0.66 -19.16 -1.36
N LEU A 45 0.20 -19.71 -2.22
CA LEU A 45 -0.10 -20.85 -3.05
C LEU A 45 -0.54 -22.10 -2.24
N PRO A 46 0.08 -22.45 -1.10
CA PRO A 46 -0.38 -23.59 -0.30
C PRO A 46 -1.80 -23.41 0.22
N ALA A 47 -2.17 -22.19 0.65
CA ALA A 47 -3.52 -21.89 1.10
C ALA A 47 -4.52 -21.99 -0.05
N LEU A 48 -4.13 -21.53 -1.25
CA LEU A 48 -4.94 -21.65 -2.45
C LEU A 48 -5.18 -23.12 -2.86
N LEU A 49 -4.12 -23.93 -2.90
CA LEU A 49 -4.21 -25.35 -3.23
C LEU A 49 -5.05 -26.11 -2.19
N SER A 50 -4.90 -25.78 -0.91
CA SER A 50 -5.71 -26.37 0.14
C SER A 50 -7.20 -26.08 -0.04
N ALA A 51 -7.56 -24.87 -0.45
CA ALA A 51 -8.95 -24.46 -0.68
C ALA A 51 -9.55 -25.12 -1.94
N GLU A 52 -8.84 -25.07 -3.06
CA GLU A 52 -9.35 -25.57 -4.35
C GLU A 52 -9.33 -27.09 -4.46
N CYS A 53 -8.32 -27.76 -3.88
CA CYS A 53 -8.21 -29.22 -3.92
C CYS A 53 -8.87 -29.91 -2.71
N GLY A 54 -9.45 -29.14 -1.77
CA GLY A 54 -10.11 -29.69 -0.58
C GLY A 54 -9.17 -30.50 0.32
N LEU A 55 -7.90 -30.11 0.40
CA LEU A 55 -6.86 -30.89 1.11
C LEU A 55 -6.90 -30.71 2.63
N GLY A 56 -7.69 -29.75 3.13
CA GLY A 56 -7.89 -29.51 4.56
C GLY A 56 -6.65 -29.05 5.35
N TRP A 57 -5.54 -28.69 4.69
CA TRP A 57 -4.26 -28.38 5.35
C TRP A 57 -4.32 -27.20 6.34
N PHE A 58 -5.29 -26.31 6.14
CA PHE A 58 -5.46 -25.08 6.92
C PHE A 58 -6.81 -24.99 7.64
N GLU A 59 -7.58 -26.09 7.71
CA GLU A 59 -8.87 -26.13 8.41
C GLU A 59 -8.71 -25.71 9.89
N GLY A 60 -9.54 -24.76 10.34
CA GLY A 60 -9.50 -24.21 11.69
C GLY A 60 -8.36 -23.23 11.95
N THR A 61 -7.58 -22.84 10.92
CA THR A 61 -6.50 -21.86 11.04
C THR A 61 -6.88 -20.50 10.45
N VAL A 62 -6.08 -19.47 10.75
CA VAL A 62 -6.26 -18.12 10.19
C VAL A 62 -6.06 -18.07 8.66
N LEU A 63 -5.49 -19.13 8.07
CA LEU A 63 -5.28 -19.30 6.62
C LEU A 63 -6.35 -20.17 5.95
N GLU A 64 -7.43 -20.51 6.66
CA GLU A 64 -8.57 -21.19 6.06
C GLU A 64 -9.18 -20.29 4.96
N ALA A 65 -9.25 -20.82 3.75
CA ALA A 65 -9.83 -20.15 2.60
C ALA A 65 -10.98 -21.00 2.05
N SER A 66 -12.13 -20.37 1.83
CA SER A 66 -13.25 -21.04 1.17
C SER A 66 -13.08 -21.01 -0.36
N PRO A 67 -13.53 -22.06 -1.07
CA PRO A 67 -13.58 -22.06 -2.53
C PRO A 67 -14.39 -20.88 -3.07
N GLY A 68 -13.89 -20.28 -4.16
CA GLY A 68 -14.49 -19.09 -4.74
C GLY A 68 -15.71 -19.39 -5.62
N THR A 69 -16.74 -18.56 -5.52
CA THR A 69 -17.78 -18.49 -6.57
C THR A 69 -17.29 -17.66 -7.76
N LEU A 70 -17.84 -17.86 -8.96
CA LEU A 70 -17.48 -17.07 -10.14
C LEU A 70 -17.63 -15.55 -9.91
N HIS A 71 -18.65 -15.15 -9.15
CA HIS A 71 -18.84 -13.77 -8.73
C HIS A 71 -17.70 -13.26 -7.83
N ALA A 72 -17.23 -14.08 -6.89
CA ALA A 72 -16.09 -13.74 -6.03
C ALA A 72 -14.81 -13.50 -6.84
N HIS A 73 -14.52 -14.36 -7.83
CA HIS A 73 -13.40 -14.14 -8.75
C HIS A 73 -13.55 -12.84 -9.54
N GLY A 74 -14.75 -12.54 -10.04
CA GLY A 74 -15.02 -11.28 -10.73
C GLY A 74 -14.69 -10.03 -9.89
N LEU A 75 -15.03 -10.05 -8.60
CA LEU A 75 -14.71 -8.96 -7.67
C LEU A 75 -13.19 -8.83 -7.45
N VAL A 76 -12.49 -9.96 -7.26
CA VAL A 76 -11.03 -9.94 -7.05
C VAL A 76 -10.28 -9.51 -8.31
N VAL A 77 -10.72 -9.93 -9.50
CA VAL A 77 -10.16 -9.47 -10.78
C VAL A 77 -10.34 -7.97 -10.93
N LEU A 78 -11.53 -7.42 -10.62
CA LEU A 78 -11.78 -5.99 -10.68
C LEU A 78 -10.83 -5.22 -9.75
N LYS A 79 -10.61 -5.71 -8.52
CA LYS A 79 -9.61 -5.15 -7.60
C LYS A 79 -8.22 -5.14 -8.23
N SER A 80 -7.78 -6.27 -8.77
CA SER A 80 -6.45 -6.40 -9.38
C SER A 80 -6.26 -5.42 -10.54
N VAL A 81 -7.28 -5.21 -11.38
CA VAL A 81 -7.25 -4.21 -12.46
C VAL A 81 -7.11 -2.80 -11.90
N ILE A 82 -7.94 -2.41 -10.92
CA ILE A 82 -7.87 -1.06 -10.31
C ILE A 82 -6.47 -0.79 -9.74
N VAL A 83 -5.91 -1.75 -9.00
CA VAL A 83 -4.58 -1.61 -8.40
C VAL A 83 -3.50 -1.52 -9.47
N LEU A 84 -3.53 -2.40 -10.46
CA LEU A 84 -2.55 -2.41 -11.54
C LEU A 84 -2.58 -1.10 -12.32
N THR A 85 -3.77 -0.60 -12.65
CA THR A 85 -3.96 0.69 -13.30
C THR A 85 -3.36 1.83 -12.45
N SER A 86 -3.62 1.83 -11.13
CA SER A 86 -2.98 2.78 -10.21
C SER A 86 -1.45 2.71 -10.27
N TRP A 87 -0.89 1.50 -10.30
CA TRP A 87 0.55 1.30 -10.35
C TRP A 87 1.14 1.78 -11.68
N ILE A 88 0.53 1.39 -12.81
CA ILE A 88 0.98 1.78 -14.16
C ILE A 88 1.05 3.31 -14.28
N PHE A 89 -0.04 4.01 -14.00
CA PHE A 89 -0.06 5.47 -14.07
C PHE A 89 0.88 6.12 -13.07
N GLY A 90 1.02 5.52 -11.87
CA GLY A 90 1.96 5.96 -10.85
C GLY A 90 3.41 5.88 -11.34
N TYR A 91 3.82 4.76 -11.93
CA TYR A 91 5.17 4.56 -12.44
C TYR A 91 5.48 5.47 -13.63
N PHE A 92 4.56 5.58 -14.59
CA PHE A 92 4.74 6.47 -15.73
C PHE A 92 4.81 7.94 -15.32
N GLY A 93 3.97 8.35 -14.37
CA GLY A 93 4.01 9.70 -13.82
C GLY A 93 5.29 9.99 -13.05
N MET A 94 5.75 9.06 -12.20
CA MET A 94 6.99 9.21 -11.41
C MET A 94 8.24 9.26 -12.30
N LYS A 95 8.21 8.59 -13.45
CA LYS A 95 9.33 8.60 -14.39
C LYS A 95 9.54 9.97 -15.04
N HIS A 96 8.47 10.73 -15.26
CA HIS A 96 8.50 12.00 -16.00
C HIS A 96 8.31 13.23 -15.11
N LEU A 97 7.88 13.05 -13.86
CA LEU A 97 7.72 14.13 -12.90
C LEU A 97 8.76 14.05 -11.78
N PRO A 98 9.26 15.21 -11.32
CA PRO A 98 10.08 15.25 -10.13
C PRO A 98 9.27 14.83 -8.91
N ILE A 99 9.95 14.20 -7.95
CA ILE A 99 9.36 13.70 -6.70
C ILE A 99 8.66 14.84 -5.91
N THR A 100 9.10 16.09 -6.10
CA THR A 100 8.51 17.29 -5.50
C THR A 100 7.05 17.54 -5.91
N ILE A 101 6.61 17.08 -7.08
CA ILE A 101 5.21 17.17 -7.54
C ILE A 101 4.42 15.92 -7.14
N VAL A 102 5.07 14.75 -7.24
CA VAL A 102 4.46 13.46 -6.92
C VAL A 102 4.10 13.37 -5.42
N GLY A 103 4.97 13.89 -4.55
CA GLY A 103 4.81 13.84 -3.09
C GLY A 103 3.49 14.46 -2.62
N PRO A 104 3.20 15.74 -2.93
CA PRO A 104 1.94 16.38 -2.57
C PRO A 104 0.69 15.66 -3.10
N ILE A 105 0.70 15.21 -4.37
CA ILE A 105 -0.47 14.51 -4.94
C ILE A 105 -0.70 13.16 -4.25
N ASN A 106 0.36 12.42 -3.94
CA ASN A 106 0.21 11.17 -3.18
C ASN A 106 -0.23 11.42 -1.73
N ALA A 107 0.10 12.59 -1.15
CA ALA A 107 -0.34 13.00 0.18
C ALA A 107 -1.84 13.35 0.24
N THR A 108 -2.51 13.62 -0.89
CA THR A 108 -3.97 13.81 -0.91
C THR A 108 -4.74 12.48 -0.93
N ARG A 109 -4.08 11.35 -1.22
CA ARG A 109 -4.73 10.03 -1.26
C ARG A 109 -5.50 9.67 0.01
N PRO A 110 -4.96 9.86 1.24
CA PRO A 110 -5.70 9.57 2.46
C PRO A 110 -6.96 10.45 2.62
N VAL A 111 -6.91 11.72 2.16
CA VAL A 111 -8.08 12.62 2.16
C VAL A 111 -9.16 12.07 1.23
N MET A 112 -8.80 11.59 0.04
CA MET A 112 -9.76 10.99 -0.89
C MET A 112 -10.41 9.72 -0.31
N VAL A 113 -9.62 8.87 0.36
CA VAL A 113 -10.16 7.68 1.05
C VAL A 113 -11.08 8.08 2.20
N LEU A 114 -10.69 9.07 3.00
CA LEU A 114 -11.52 9.60 4.09
C LEU A 114 -12.87 10.12 3.59
N VAL A 115 -12.85 11.01 2.59
CA VAL A 115 -14.07 11.58 2.00
C VAL A 115 -14.92 10.49 1.37
N GLY A 116 -14.32 9.58 0.61
CA GLY A 116 -15.04 8.45 0.04
C GLY A 116 -15.63 7.53 1.10
N ALA A 117 -14.96 7.33 2.23
CA ALA A 117 -15.47 6.50 3.32
C ALA A 117 -16.69 7.13 4.00
N MET A 118 -16.66 8.45 4.22
CA MET A 118 -17.81 9.18 4.77
C MET A 118 -19.00 9.18 3.81
N LEU A 119 -18.76 9.31 2.49
CA LEU A 119 -19.82 9.36 1.48
C LEU A 119 -20.43 7.99 1.15
N VAL A 120 -19.59 6.96 0.99
CA VAL A 120 -20.02 5.62 0.53
C VAL A 120 -20.45 4.73 1.68
N PHE A 121 -19.71 4.76 2.80
CA PHE A 121 -19.98 3.90 3.96
C PHE A 121 -20.70 4.65 5.10
N GLY A 122 -20.94 5.95 4.96
CA GLY A 122 -21.58 6.74 6.01
C GLY A 122 -20.73 6.86 7.28
N GLU A 123 -19.41 6.65 7.19
CA GLU A 123 -18.52 6.72 8.36
C GLU A 123 -18.61 8.10 9.02
N ARG A 124 -18.90 8.12 10.33
CA ARG A 124 -18.93 9.35 11.13
C ARG A 124 -17.77 9.34 12.10
N LEU A 125 -16.86 10.29 11.91
CA LEU A 125 -15.70 10.44 12.79
C LEU A 125 -16.07 11.27 14.03
N ASN A 126 -15.61 10.83 15.19
CA ASN A 126 -15.73 11.60 16.43
C ASN A 126 -14.76 12.79 16.44
N ALA A 127 -14.98 13.77 17.31
CA ALA A 127 -14.11 14.94 17.46
C ALA A 127 -12.64 14.56 17.68
N CYS A 128 -12.36 13.56 18.51
CA CYS A 128 -11.01 13.05 18.73
C CYS A 128 -10.38 12.46 17.46
N GLN A 129 -11.15 11.72 16.66
CA GLN A 129 -10.66 11.15 15.40
C GLN A 129 -10.39 12.25 14.37
N TRP A 130 -11.24 13.27 14.30
CA TRP A 130 -11.02 14.46 13.49
C TRP A 130 -9.73 15.20 13.86
N THR A 131 -9.46 15.37 15.16
CA THR A 131 -8.19 15.92 15.63
C THR A 131 -7.01 15.07 15.15
N GLY A 132 -7.11 13.74 15.28
CA GLY A 132 -6.08 12.81 14.80
C GLY A 132 -5.84 12.88 13.28
N VAL A 133 -6.93 12.94 12.49
CA VAL A 133 -6.87 13.11 11.03
C VAL A 133 -6.20 14.44 10.67
N LEU A 134 -6.63 15.55 11.24
CA LEU A 134 -6.07 16.88 10.98
C LEU A 134 -4.57 16.93 11.27
N LEU A 135 -4.15 16.41 12.43
CA LEU A 135 -2.74 16.34 12.81
C LEU A 135 -1.92 15.51 11.81
N ALA A 136 -2.43 14.36 11.39
CA ALA A 136 -1.76 13.51 10.41
C ALA A 136 -1.70 14.16 9.02
N LEU A 137 -2.75 14.87 8.58
CA LEU A 137 -2.74 15.61 7.32
C LEU A 137 -1.75 16.78 7.35
N VAL A 138 -1.70 17.54 8.44
CA VAL A 138 -0.72 18.61 8.64
C VAL A 138 0.69 18.05 8.61
N SER A 139 0.95 16.94 9.29
CA SER A 139 2.26 16.29 9.27
C SER A 139 2.68 15.84 7.86
N LEU A 140 1.79 15.18 7.13
CA LEU A 140 2.05 14.76 5.75
C LEU A 140 2.33 15.97 4.84
N PHE A 141 1.60 17.07 5.05
CA PHE A 141 1.84 18.31 4.32
C PHE A 141 3.20 18.93 4.66
N MET A 142 3.57 18.98 5.94
CA MET A 142 4.90 19.45 6.38
C MET A 142 6.03 18.61 5.81
N LEU A 143 5.87 17.28 5.79
CA LEU A 143 6.85 16.35 5.22
C LEU A 143 6.99 16.56 3.70
N SER A 144 5.88 16.78 3.00
CA SER A 144 5.91 17.13 1.56
C SER A 144 6.60 18.47 1.30
N ARG A 145 6.40 19.47 2.18
CA ARG A 145 7.01 20.80 2.07
C ARG A 145 8.49 20.80 2.45
N SER A 146 8.90 20.02 3.45
CA SER A 146 10.32 19.87 3.81
C SER A 146 11.12 19.24 2.66
N SER A 147 10.48 18.42 1.83
CA SER A 147 11.08 17.83 0.62
C SER A 147 11.10 18.78 -0.59
N ARG A 148 10.55 19.99 -0.45
CA ARG A 148 10.27 20.96 -1.54
C ARG A 148 11.36 22.02 -1.72
N ARG A 149 12.58 21.80 -1.26
CA ARG A 149 13.69 22.77 -1.40
C ARG A 149 14.38 22.78 -2.77
N GLU A 150 13.77 22.20 -3.79
CA GLU A 150 14.29 22.20 -5.16
C GLU A 150 13.22 22.74 -6.10
N GLY A 151 13.48 23.94 -6.65
CA GLY A 151 12.57 24.68 -7.52
C GLY A 151 12.28 23.93 -8.81
N VAL A 152 11.01 23.86 -9.19
CA VAL A 152 10.58 23.33 -10.49
C VAL A 152 9.44 24.19 -11.02
N ASP A 153 9.57 24.58 -12.28
CA ASP A 153 8.56 25.26 -13.09
C ASP A 153 7.29 24.42 -13.27
N PHE A 154 6.15 25.06 -13.05
CA PHE A 154 4.84 24.46 -13.24
C PHE A 154 4.46 24.48 -14.73
N ALA A 155 4.70 23.37 -15.43
CA ALA A 155 4.10 23.14 -16.74
C ALA A 155 2.96 22.12 -16.64
N HIS A 156 1.80 22.45 -17.21
CA HIS A 156 0.64 21.57 -17.41
C HIS A 156 1.07 20.32 -18.21
N ASN A 157 1.46 19.26 -17.50
CA ASN A 157 1.95 18.04 -18.10
C ASN A 157 0.93 16.92 -17.96
N VAL A 158 0.73 16.16 -19.03
CA VAL A 158 -0.09 14.92 -19.04
C VAL A 158 0.30 13.95 -17.91
N TRP A 159 1.56 14.01 -17.47
CA TRP A 159 2.08 13.21 -16.36
C TRP A 159 1.50 13.58 -14.99
N ILE A 160 1.08 14.84 -14.79
CA ILE A 160 0.39 15.27 -13.56
C ILE A 160 -0.97 14.59 -13.50
N LEU A 161 -1.67 14.53 -14.64
CA LEU A 161 -2.92 13.78 -14.77
C LEU A 161 -2.69 12.29 -14.49
N CYS A 162 -1.60 11.68 -14.98
CA CYS A 162 -1.26 10.29 -14.67
C CYS A 162 -1.08 10.07 -13.16
N ILE A 163 -0.35 10.92 -12.45
CA ILE A 163 -0.19 10.77 -10.99
C ILE A 163 -1.51 11.02 -10.25
N ALA A 164 -2.32 11.99 -10.68
CA ALA A 164 -3.63 12.24 -10.11
C ALA A 164 -4.55 11.02 -10.29
N LEU A 165 -4.62 10.45 -11.50
CA LEU A 165 -5.35 9.21 -11.78
C LEU A 165 -4.83 8.05 -10.94
N ALA A 166 -3.52 7.90 -10.78
CA ALA A 166 -2.93 6.89 -9.91
C ALA A 166 -3.35 7.07 -8.44
N ALA A 167 -3.46 8.31 -7.96
CA ALA A 167 -3.90 8.62 -6.62
C ALA A 167 -5.40 8.30 -6.43
N VAL A 168 -6.25 8.66 -7.39
CA VAL A 168 -7.70 8.38 -7.40
C VAL A 168 -7.95 6.87 -7.46
N MET A 169 -7.34 6.14 -8.41
CA MET A 169 -7.49 4.69 -8.51
C MET A 169 -7.01 3.99 -7.23
N GLY A 170 -5.94 4.49 -6.61
CA GLY A 170 -5.48 3.98 -5.31
C GLY A 170 -6.49 4.22 -4.17
N ALA A 171 -7.19 5.36 -4.17
CA ALA A 171 -8.24 5.64 -3.20
C ALA A 171 -9.48 4.75 -3.44
N VAL A 172 -9.90 4.61 -4.69
CA VAL A 172 -10.98 3.70 -5.11
C VAL A 172 -10.67 2.26 -4.69
N SER A 173 -9.44 1.78 -4.90
CA SER A 173 -9.03 0.45 -4.44
C SER A 173 -9.19 0.28 -2.93
N GLY A 174 -8.79 1.28 -2.13
CA GLY A 174 -8.90 1.19 -0.67
C GLY A 174 -10.35 1.16 -0.19
N LEU A 175 -11.23 1.93 -0.82
CA LEU A 175 -12.68 1.86 -0.55
C LEU A 175 -13.28 0.53 -1.00
N TYR A 176 -12.84 0.04 -2.16
CA TYR A 176 -13.26 -1.23 -2.70
C TYR A 176 -12.81 -2.41 -1.83
N ASP A 177 -11.64 -2.33 -1.19
CA ASP A 177 -11.18 -3.33 -0.23
C ASP A 177 -12.21 -3.50 0.90
N LYS A 178 -12.67 -2.40 1.52
CA LYS A 178 -13.68 -2.47 2.57
C LYS A 178 -14.99 -3.10 2.08
N TYR A 179 -15.41 -2.77 0.85
CA TYR A 179 -16.60 -3.36 0.24
C TYR A 179 -16.46 -4.88 0.01
N ILE A 180 -15.29 -5.34 -0.46
CA ILE A 180 -15.00 -6.76 -0.68
C ILE A 180 -14.91 -7.50 0.67
N MET A 181 -14.24 -6.93 1.67
CA MET A 181 -14.06 -7.58 2.98
C MET A 181 -15.36 -7.80 3.74
N ALA A 182 -16.41 -7.06 3.42
CA ALA A 182 -17.75 -7.30 3.96
C ALA A 182 -18.44 -8.55 3.35
N ARG A 183 -17.91 -9.11 2.26
CA ARG A 183 -18.57 -10.18 1.47
C ARG A 183 -17.72 -11.41 1.23
N LEU A 184 -16.40 -11.28 1.27
CA LEU A 184 -15.44 -12.33 0.91
C LEU A 184 -14.39 -12.49 2.01
N ASP A 185 -13.89 -13.70 2.16
CA ASP A 185 -12.83 -13.99 3.13
C ASP A 185 -11.51 -13.29 2.78
N PRO A 186 -10.82 -12.69 3.77
CA PRO A 186 -9.54 -12.02 3.56
C PRO A 186 -8.48 -12.92 2.91
N VAL A 187 -8.42 -14.21 3.29
CA VAL A 187 -7.45 -15.17 2.76
C VAL A 187 -7.74 -15.46 1.28
N PHE A 188 -9.01 -15.65 0.92
CA PHE A 188 -9.42 -15.86 -0.47
C PHE A 188 -9.02 -14.65 -1.33
N VAL A 189 -9.37 -13.45 -0.88
CA VAL A 189 -9.08 -12.21 -1.61
C VAL A 189 -7.57 -12.01 -1.73
N GLN A 190 -6.80 -12.20 -0.65
CA GLN A 190 -5.35 -12.00 -0.67
C GLN A 190 -4.66 -12.98 -1.62
N SER A 191 -5.01 -14.26 -1.57
CA SER A 191 -4.39 -15.31 -2.40
C SER A 191 -4.67 -15.09 -3.89
N TRP A 192 -5.94 -14.91 -4.26
CA TRP A 192 -6.32 -14.70 -5.67
C TRP A 192 -5.87 -13.36 -6.22
N TYR A 193 -5.90 -12.30 -5.41
CA TYR A 193 -5.37 -10.99 -5.78
C TYR A 193 -3.89 -11.07 -6.15
N ASN A 194 -3.06 -11.69 -5.29
CA ASN A 194 -1.63 -11.83 -5.55
C ASN A 194 -1.38 -12.63 -6.84
N LEU A 195 -2.13 -13.72 -7.05
CA LEU A 195 -2.00 -14.56 -8.24
C LEU A 195 -2.37 -13.80 -9.53
N TYR A 196 -3.54 -13.14 -9.56
CA TYR A 196 -3.96 -12.34 -10.71
C TYR A 196 -3.00 -11.19 -10.98
N GLN A 197 -2.51 -10.54 -9.93
CA GLN A 197 -1.57 -9.45 -10.07
C GLN A 197 -0.21 -9.93 -10.58
N PHE A 198 0.25 -11.12 -10.19
CA PHE A 198 1.44 -11.73 -10.78
C PHE A 198 1.28 -11.93 -12.30
N PHE A 199 0.18 -12.54 -12.75
CA PHE A 199 -0.06 -12.74 -14.18
C PHE A 199 -0.12 -11.41 -14.94
N MET A 200 -0.85 -10.43 -14.41
CA MET A 200 -0.95 -9.10 -15.03
C MET A 200 0.40 -8.37 -15.06
N MET A 201 1.18 -8.43 -13.97
CA MET A 201 2.53 -7.86 -13.91
C MET A 201 3.50 -8.58 -14.83
N ALA A 202 3.34 -9.89 -15.04
CA ALA A 202 4.15 -10.66 -15.98
C ALA A 202 3.90 -10.18 -17.41
N VAL A 203 2.63 -10.01 -17.79
CA VAL A 203 2.24 -9.45 -19.10
C VAL A 203 2.80 -8.03 -19.28
N LEU A 204 2.65 -7.17 -18.27
CA LEU A 204 3.15 -5.80 -18.32
C LEU A 204 4.68 -5.76 -18.47
N THR A 205 5.40 -6.59 -17.73
CA THR A 205 6.87 -6.65 -17.77
C THR A 205 7.34 -7.20 -19.12
N ALA A 206 6.68 -8.22 -19.65
CA ALA A 206 6.94 -8.78 -20.97
C ALA A 206 6.66 -7.78 -22.10
N ALA A 207 5.59 -6.99 -22.00
CA ALA A 207 5.23 -6.02 -23.04
C ALA A 207 6.04 -4.73 -22.99
N VAL A 208 6.36 -4.22 -21.79
CA VAL A 208 6.95 -2.87 -21.63
C VAL A 208 8.46 -2.92 -21.40
N TRP A 209 8.94 -3.84 -20.57
CA TRP A 209 10.34 -3.89 -20.16
C TRP A 209 11.18 -4.78 -21.08
N TRP A 210 10.68 -5.97 -21.44
CA TRP A 210 11.41 -6.92 -22.29
C TRP A 210 11.91 -6.32 -23.61
N PRO A 211 11.12 -5.51 -24.36
CA PRO A 211 11.60 -4.91 -25.60
C PRO A 211 12.67 -3.84 -25.40
N LYS A 212 12.74 -3.24 -24.21
CA LYS A 212 13.68 -2.15 -23.85
C LYS A 212 14.76 -2.62 -22.86
N ARG A 213 14.97 -3.93 -22.72
CA ARG A 213 15.90 -4.52 -21.73
C ARG A 213 17.35 -4.05 -21.92
N HIS A 214 17.76 -3.73 -23.15
CA HIS A 214 19.12 -3.27 -23.46
C HIS A 214 19.32 -1.76 -23.29
N ALA A 215 18.23 -0.98 -23.19
CA ALA A 215 18.25 0.48 -23.05
C ALA A 215 17.81 0.98 -21.67
N SER A 216 17.46 0.07 -20.76
CA SER A 216 17.01 0.38 -19.39
C SER A 216 18.04 -0.06 -18.35
N THR A 217 17.85 0.37 -17.10
CA THR A 217 18.72 0.00 -15.97
C THR A 217 18.83 -1.52 -15.86
N PRO A 218 20.05 -2.09 -15.72
CA PRO A 218 20.23 -3.53 -15.59
C PRO A 218 19.54 -4.05 -14.33
N PHE A 219 19.04 -5.28 -14.41
CA PHE A 219 18.49 -5.97 -13.27
C PHE A 219 19.60 -6.65 -12.46
N HIS A 220 19.62 -6.37 -11.15
CA HIS A 220 20.51 -7.04 -10.20
C HIS A 220 19.69 -7.82 -9.17
N TRP A 221 20.06 -9.08 -8.93
CA TRP A 221 19.43 -9.88 -7.88
C TRP A 221 19.79 -9.33 -6.50
N SER A 222 18.80 -9.19 -5.63
CA SER A 222 18.99 -8.78 -4.25
C SER A 222 18.16 -9.65 -3.32
N TRP A 223 18.77 -10.17 -2.26
CA TRP A 223 18.07 -10.92 -1.20
C TRP A 223 17.03 -10.09 -0.45
N ALA A 224 16.98 -8.77 -0.67
CA ALA A 224 15.89 -7.93 -0.20
C ALA A 224 14.57 -8.18 -0.95
N ILE A 225 14.58 -8.74 -2.17
CA ILE A 225 13.37 -8.93 -2.99
C ILE A 225 12.39 -9.91 -2.34
N PRO A 226 12.78 -11.13 -1.92
CA PRO A 226 11.86 -12.01 -1.19
C PRO A 226 11.36 -11.40 0.13
N LEU A 227 12.22 -10.63 0.81
CA LEU A 227 11.88 -9.98 2.07
C LEU A 227 10.78 -8.92 1.91
N ILE A 228 10.80 -8.18 0.80
CA ILE A 228 9.73 -7.25 0.41
C ILE A 228 8.41 -7.99 0.29
N SER A 229 8.40 -9.15 -0.37
CA SER A 229 7.20 -9.96 -0.55
C SER A 229 6.63 -10.46 0.75
N VAL A 230 7.49 -10.94 1.66
CA VAL A 230 7.07 -11.42 2.98
C VAL A 230 6.45 -10.28 3.79
N PHE A 231 7.14 -9.14 3.92
CA PHE A 231 6.61 -8.02 4.69
C PHE A 231 5.36 -7.41 4.07
N LEU A 232 5.30 -7.27 2.75
CA LEU A 232 4.12 -6.79 2.05
C LEU A 232 2.93 -7.74 2.24
N SER A 233 3.15 -9.04 2.05
CA SER A 233 2.13 -10.08 2.21
C SER A 233 1.56 -10.10 3.61
N LEU A 234 2.42 -10.07 4.63
CA LEU A 234 1.98 -10.03 6.03
C LEU A 234 1.27 -8.70 6.36
N ALA A 235 1.75 -7.58 5.83
CA ALA A 235 1.13 -6.28 6.06
C ALA A 235 -0.26 -6.18 5.44
N ASP A 236 -0.43 -6.67 4.20
CA ASP A 236 -1.71 -6.69 3.51
C ASP A 236 -2.66 -7.69 4.15
N PHE A 237 -2.16 -8.84 4.59
CA PHE A 237 -2.96 -9.81 5.34
C PHE A 237 -3.50 -9.22 6.65
N ALA A 238 -2.65 -8.58 7.44
CA ALA A 238 -3.07 -7.89 8.66
C ALA A 238 -4.08 -6.76 8.37
N TYR A 239 -3.91 -6.04 7.26
CA TYR A 239 -4.83 -5.00 6.83
C TYR A 239 -6.20 -5.56 6.42
N LEU A 240 -6.25 -6.61 5.62
CA LEU A 240 -7.52 -7.23 5.21
C LEU A 240 -8.22 -7.88 6.40
N MET A 241 -7.47 -8.50 7.31
CA MET A 241 -8.02 -8.99 8.59
C MET A 241 -8.55 -7.86 9.48
N ALA A 242 -7.91 -6.69 9.49
CA ALA A 242 -8.44 -5.53 10.18
C ALA A 242 -9.76 -5.05 9.56
N LEU A 243 -9.88 -5.07 8.24
CA LEU A 243 -11.08 -4.64 7.51
C LEU A 243 -12.24 -5.64 7.54
N ARG A 244 -11.98 -6.89 7.93
CA ARG A 244 -13.03 -7.89 8.17
C ARG A 244 -13.91 -7.51 9.37
N ASP A 245 -13.35 -6.79 10.34
CA ASP A 245 -14.08 -6.36 11.53
C ASP A 245 -15.09 -5.26 11.14
N PRO A 246 -16.41 -5.44 11.40
CA PRO A 246 -17.43 -4.48 10.98
C PRO A 246 -17.26 -3.09 11.61
N ASP A 247 -16.62 -3.02 12.79
CA ASP A 247 -16.33 -1.76 13.48
C ASP A 247 -15.08 -1.04 12.92
N ALA A 248 -14.35 -1.66 11.99
CA ALA A 248 -13.16 -1.07 11.40
C ALA A 248 -13.51 0.04 10.42
N MET A 249 -13.13 1.27 10.77
CA MET A 249 -13.26 2.43 9.90
C MET A 249 -12.10 2.46 8.90
N ILE A 250 -12.39 2.38 7.59
CA ILE A 250 -11.33 2.39 6.54
C ILE A 250 -10.57 3.72 6.57
N SER A 251 -11.26 4.81 6.93
CA SER A 251 -10.66 6.11 7.16
C SER A 251 -9.54 6.05 8.20
N VAL A 252 -9.79 5.46 9.37
CA VAL A 252 -8.82 5.32 10.45
C VAL A 252 -7.71 4.35 10.06
N VAL A 253 -8.05 3.18 9.52
CA VAL A 253 -7.06 2.16 9.11
C VAL A 253 -6.10 2.71 8.05
N SER A 254 -6.62 3.44 7.05
CA SER A 254 -5.80 4.06 6.01
C SER A 254 -4.81 5.07 6.58
N MET A 255 -5.25 5.88 7.56
CA MET A 255 -4.39 6.86 8.25
C MET A 255 -3.34 6.20 9.13
N VAL A 256 -3.70 5.14 9.86
CA VAL A 256 -2.75 4.36 10.67
C VAL A 256 -1.67 3.73 9.80
N ARG A 257 -2.04 3.13 8.65
CA ARG A 257 -1.08 2.56 7.70
C ARG A 257 -0.09 3.60 7.18
N ARG A 258 -0.48 4.88 7.05
CA ARG A 258 0.42 5.96 6.64
C ARG A 258 1.49 6.31 7.65
N GLY A 259 1.31 5.99 8.93
CA GLY A 259 2.42 6.11 9.88
C GLY A 259 3.43 4.96 9.80
N SER A 260 3.38 4.09 8.80
CA SER A 260 4.52 3.23 8.44
C SER A 260 5.81 4.04 8.23
N VAL A 261 5.67 5.32 7.84
CA VAL A 261 6.74 6.32 7.74
C VAL A 261 7.52 6.43 9.06
N VAL A 262 6.88 6.20 10.20
CA VAL A 262 7.54 6.24 11.51
C VAL A 262 8.59 5.14 11.62
N VAL A 263 8.19 3.92 11.29
CA VAL A 263 9.06 2.73 11.36
C VAL A 263 10.14 2.78 10.29
N SER A 264 9.79 3.16 9.06
CA SER A 264 10.78 3.29 7.99
C SER A 264 11.80 4.40 8.27
N PHE A 265 11.40 5.49 8.92
CA PHE A 265 12.31 6.55 9.35
C PHE A 265 13.21 6.13 10.51
N ALA A 266 12.68 5.45 11.52
CA ALA A 266 13.47 4.92 12.63
C ALA A 266 14.55 3.93 12.14
N CYS A 267 14.17 2.98 11.29
CA CYS A 267 15.11 2.09 10.61
C CYS A 267 16.08 2.87 9.71
N GLY A 268 15.59 3.89 9.00
CA GLY A 268 16.37 4.82 8.19
C GLY A 268 17.52 5.48 8.96
N ALA A 269 17.20 6.03 10.13
CA ALA A 269 18.14 6.69 11.02
C ALA A 269 19.20 5.71 11.58
N LEU A 270 18.76 4.52 12.00
CA LEU A 270 19.64 3.50 12.60
C LEU A 270 20.57 2.85 11.57
N LEU A 271 20.05 2.47 10.40
CA LEU A 271 20.78 1.71 9.38
C LEU A 271 21.54 2.60 8.39
N PHE A 272 20.99 3.75 8.00
CA PHE A 272 21.57 4.60 6.95
C PHE A 272 22.18 5.91 7.46
N ARG A 273 22.13 6.18 8.78
CA ARG A 273 22.71 7.36 9.45
C ARG A 273 22.39 8.69 8.73
N GLU A 274 21.12 8.90 8.36
CA GLU A 274 20.69 10.14 7.70
C GLU A 274 20.89 11.38 8.60
N ARG A 275 21.43 12.48 8.05
CA ARG A 275 21.83 13.68 8.82
C ARG A 275 20.71 14.68 9.11
N ASN A 276 19.52 14.52 8.52
CA ASN A 276 18.43 15.52 8.62
C ASN A 276 17.32 15.12 9.61
N LEU A 277 17.71 14.65 10.81
CA LEU A 277 16.81 14.05 11.79
C LEU A 277 15.86 15.04 12.46
N ARG A 278 16.30 16.29 12.69
CA ARG A 278 15.57 17.25 13.54
C ARG A 278 14.26 17.74 12.93
N ALA A 279 14.26 18.11 11.64
CA ALA A 279 13.05 18.57 10.96
C ALA A 279 12.01 17.43 10.84
N LYS A 280 12.47 16.22 10.49
CA LYS A 280 11.62 15.04 10.35
C LYS A 280 11.12 14.47 11.70
N ALA A 281 11.84 14.71 12.80
CA ALA A 281 11.43 14.26 14.13
C ALA A 281 10.17 15.00 14.63
N VAL A 282 10.00 16.28 14.30
CA VAL A 282 8.79 17.03 14.62
C VAL A 282 7.57 16.44 13.89
N ASP A 283 7.74 16.15 12.60
CA ASP A 283 6.69 15.53 11.78
C ASP A 283 6.31 14.13 12.33
N LEU A 284 7.31 13.37 12.76
CA LEU A 284 7.17 12.05 13.36
C LEU A 284 6.33 12.08 14.65
N ILE A 285 6.65 13.01 15.54
CA ILE A 285 5.92 13.22 16.79
C ILE A 285 4.47 13.60 16.47
N LEU A 286 4.24 14.46 15.47
CA LEU A 286 2.90 14.87 15.08
C LEU A 286 2.06 13.70 14.54
N ILE A 287 2.66 12.77 13.78
CA ILE A 287 1.98 11.53 13.33
C ILE A 287 1.65 10.65 14.53
N LEU A 288 2.59 10.45 15.45
CA LEU A 288 2.37 9.62 16.64
C LEU A 288 1.26 10.19 17.52
N VAL A 289 1.24 11.51 17.74
CA VAL A 289 0.16 12.18 18.47
C VAL A 289 -1.17 12.02 17.73
N GLY A 290 -1.20 12.20 16.41
CA GLY A 290 -2.38 11.95 15.59
C GLY A 290 -2.90 10.52 15.71
N MET A 291 -2.01 9.53 15.74
CA MET A 291 -2.33 8.12 15.96
C MET A 291 -2.92 7.85 17.35
N VAL A 292 -2.39 8.49 18.38
CA VAL A 292 -2.94 8.38 19.76
C VAL A 292 -4.36 8.94 19.81
N PHE A 293 -4.64 10.06 19.15
CA PHE A 293 -6.00 10.61 19.07
C PHE A 293 -6.97 9.71 18.28
N LEU A 294 -6.50 9.11 17.18
CA LEU A 294 -7.29 8.13 16.44
C LEU A 294 -7.61 6.90 17.29
N TRP A 295 -6.63 6.43 18.07
CA TRP A 295 -6.82 5.31 19.00
C TRP A 295 -7.78 5.66 20.14
N LEU A 296 -7.64 6.84 20.76
CA LEU A 296 -8.55 7.29 21.82
C LEU A 296 -9.98 7.45 21.31
N GLY A 297 -10.17 7.95 20.09
CA GLY A 297 -11.49 8.10 19.49
C GLY A 297 -12.12 6.81 18.97
N SER A 298 -11.39 5.69 19.03
CA SER A 298 -11.87 4.35 18.62
C SER A 298 -12.16 3.41 19.79
N ARG A 299 -11.89 3.86 21.02
CA ARG A 299 -12.37 3.25 22.27
C ARG A 299 -13.73 3.83 22.61
#